data_AF-A0A845YQW9-F1
#
_entry.id   AF-A0A845YQW9-F1
#
_cell.length_a   1.000
_cell.length_b   1.000
_cell.length_c   1.000
_cell.angle_alpha   90.00
_cell.angle_beta   90.00
_cell.angle_gamma   90.00
#
_symmetry.space_group_name_H-M   'P 1'
#
loop_
_entity.id
_entity.type
_entity.pdbx_description
1 polymer ?
#
loop_
_entity_poly.entity_id
_entity_poly.type
_entity_poly.pdbx_seq_one_letter_code
_entity_poly.pdbx_strand_id
1 'polypeptide(L)'
;MGLFSYGSGCSSEFYSGVITPEAKDIQAQQRISGQLAERCSLSFEEYQYVLHQSNAVAFGTRNVTVDQKVLPKAWQQVEGKGRLVLKEIKEFHREYEWV
;
A
#
# COMPACT_ATOMS: atom_id res chain seq x y z
N MET A 1 -10.46 8.83 23.87
CA MET A 1 -10.10 7.57 23.19
C MET A 1 -8.89 6.99 23.89
N GLY A 2 -8.96 5.74 24.31
CA GLY A 2 -7.78 4.97 24.75
C GLY A 2 -7.23 4.17 23.59
N LEU A 3 -5.91 4.05 23.50
CA LEU A 3 -5.22 3.34 22.42
C LEU A 3 -4.22 2.38 23.05
N PHE A 4 -4.27 1.13 22.59
CA PHE A 4 -3.35 0.09 23.01
C PHE A 4 -2.48 -0.33 21.83
N SER A 5 -1.16 -0.29 22.01
CA SER A 5 -0.18 -0.76 21.03
C SER A 5 0.55 -1.99 21.56
N TYR A 6 0.78 -2.96 20.68
CA TYR A 6 1.48 -4.20 20.98
C TYR A 6 2.46 -4.57 19.86
N GLY A 7 3.66 -4.97 20.25
CA GLY A 7 4.66 -5.57 19.36
C GLY A 7 5.26 -6.84 19.97
N SER A 8 5.34 -7.92 19.16
CA SER A 8 6.01 -9.17 19.55
C SER A 8 7.50 -8.94 19.83
N GLY A 9 8.03 -9.50 20.93
CA GLY A 9 9.44 -9.36 21.34
C GLY A 9 9.77 -9.17 22.84
N CYS A 10 9.01 -8.50 23.71
CA CYS A 10 7.83 -7.65 23.48
C CYS A 10 7.95 -6.27 24.15
N SER A 11 7.16 -5.33 23.63
CA SER A 11 6.85 -4.04 24.26
C SER A 11 5.39 -3.69 23.97
N SER A 12 4.75 -3.01 24.91
CA SER A 12 3.38 -2.51 24.78
C SER A 12 3.24 -1.17 25.47
N GLU A 13 2.29 -0.38 24.98
CA GLU A 13 2.00 0.94 25.52
C GLU A 13 0.50 1.22 25.47
N PHE A 14 0.00 1.90 26.50
CA PHE A 14 -1.35 2.42 26.54
C PHE A 14 -1.31 3.93 26.67
N TYR A 15 -1.94 4.61 25.73
CA TYR A 15 -1.99 6.07 25.65
C TYR A 15 -3.45 6.53 25.49
N SER A 16 -3.68 7.83 25.66
CA SER A 16 -5.01 8.40 25.55
C SER A 16 -5.01 9.78 24.88
N GLY A 17 -6.12 10.12 24.26
CA GLY A 17 -6.33 11.41 23.62
C GLY A 17 -7.81 11.76 23.50
N VAL A 18 -8.11 13.01 23.17
CA VAL A 18 -9.47 13.53 23.00
C VAL A 18 -9.75 13.76 21.51
N ILE A 19 -10.94 13.38 21.05
CA ILE A 19 -11.42 13.66 19.69
C ILE A 19 -12.58 14.63 19.81
N THR A 20 -12.46 15.78 19.14
CA THR A 20 -13.50 16.81 19.15
C THR A 20 -14.55 16.54 18.07
N PRO A 21 -15.74 17.16 18.15
CA PRO A 21 -16.75 17.05 17.10
C PRO A 21 -16.23 17.50 15.71
N GLU A 22 -15.44 18.57 15.64
CA GLU A 22 -14.90 19.13 14.39
C GLU A 22 -13.94 18.15 13.71
N ALA A 23 -13.21 17.34 14.49
CA ALA A 23 -12.31 16.31 13.97
C ALA A 23 -13.06 15.26 13.13
N LYS A 24 -14.34 15.00 13.43
CA LYS A 24 -15.17 14.08 12.64
C LYS A 24 -15.37 14.58 11.21
N ASP A 25 -15.65 15.87 11.06
CA ASP A 25 -15.91 16.45 9.74
C ASP A 25 -14.63 16.57 8.93
N ILE A 26 -13.52 16.94 9.57
CA ILE A 26 -12.18 16.95 8.93
C ILE A 26 -11.80 15.55 8.45
N GLN A 27 -12.04 14.51 9.26
CA GLN A 27 -11.76 13.13 8.87
C GLN A 27 -12.69 12.62 7.75
N ALA A 28 -13.96 13.02 7.75
CA ALA A 28 -14.90 12.64 6.70
C ALA A 28 -14.47 13.16 5.32
N GLN A 29 -13.82 14.33 5.26
CA GLN A 29 -13.29 14.91 4.02
C GLN A 29 -12.21 14.05 3.36
N GLN A 30 -11.52 13.19 4.12
CA GLN A 30 -10.49 12.29 3.57
C GLN A 30 -11.08 11.12 2.78
N ARG A 31 -12.39 10.87 2.89
CA ARG A 31 -13.14 9.85 2.10
C ARG A 31 -12.51 8.45 2.12
N ILE A 32 -11.93 8.05 3.25
CA ILE A 32 -11.19 6.78 3.41
C ILE A 32 -12.03 5.57 2.96
N SER A 33 -13.31 5.54 3.32
CA SER A 33 -14.21 4.44 2.92
C SER A 33 -14.38 4.34 1.39
N GLY A 34 -14.48 5.47 0.69
CA GLY A 34 -14.55 5.49 -0.78
C GLY A 34 -13.26 4.97 -1.42
N GLN A 35 -12.11 5.45 -0.93
CA GLN A 35 -10.81 4.98 -1.42
C GLN A 35 -10.62 3.47 -1.23
N LEU A 36 -11.08 2.90 -0.11
CA LEU A 36 -11.00 1.46 0.14
C LEU A 36 -11.93 0.66 -0.77
N ALA A 37 -13.09 1.20 -1.14
CA ALA A 37 -14.06 0.58 -2.03
C ALA A 37 -13.60 0.58 -3.49
N GLU A 38 -12.80 1.56 -3.91
CA GLU A 38 -12.25 1.66 -5.27
C GLU A 38 -11.06 0.71 -5.53
N ARG A 39 -10.58 -0.02 -4.53
CA ARG A 39 -9.46 -0.96 -4.70
C ARG A 39 -9.83 -2.08 -5.69
N CYS A 40 -8.85 -2.53 -6.45
CA CYS A 40 -9.02 -3.68 -7.33
C CYS A 40 -9.25 -4.96 -6.51
N SER A 41 -10.42 -5.59 -6.68
CA SER A 41 -10.68 -6.93 -6.18
C SER A 41 -10.05 -7.96 -7.11
N LEU A 42 -9.17 -8.81 -6.56
CA LEU A 42 -8.46 -9.85 -7.29
C LEU A 42 -9.26 -11.16 -7.30
N SER A 43 -9.24 -11.87 -8.43
CA SER A 43 -9.60 -13.28 -8.46
C SER A 43 -8.54 -14.13 -7.73
N PHE A 44 -8.87 -15.39 -7.47
CA PHE A 44 -7.92 -16.30 -6.84
C PHE A 44 -6.70 -16.60 -7.74
N GLU A 45 -6.92 -16.67 -9.05
CA GLU A 45 -5.87 -16.87 -10.06
C GLU A 45 -4.95 -15.65 -10.13
N GLU A 46 -5.51 -14.43 -10.16
CA GLU A 46 -4.73 -13.19 -10.11
C GLU A 46 -3.90 -13.11 -8.82
N TYR A 47 -4.48 -13.53 -7.68
CA TYR A 47 -3.78 -13.59 -6.40
C TYR A 47 -2.61 -14.58 -6.42
N GLN A 48 -2.81 -15.81 -6.90
CA GLN A 48 -1.73 -16.80 -7.02
C GLN A 48 -0.62 -16.31 -7.94
N TYR A 49 -0.99 -15.66 -9.04
CA TYR A 49 -0.03 -15.08 -9.97
C TYR A 49 0.84 -14.02 -9.28
N VAL A 50 0.24 -13.10 -8.52
CA VAL A 50 0.99 -12.09 -7.74
C VAL A 50 1.93 -12.75 -6.73
N LEU A 51 1.48 -13.78 -6.01
CA LEU A 51 2.34 -14.50 -5.07
C LEU A 51 3.60 -15.05 -5.75
N HIS A 52 3.47 -15.65 -6.94
CA HIS A 52 4.62 -16.18 -7.67
C HIS A 52 5.55 -15.08 -8.19
N GLN A 53 5.00 -13.98 -8.70
CA GLN A 53 5.79 -12.87 -9.26
C GLN A 53 6.47 -12.01 -8.18
N SER A 54 5.96 -11.99 -6.95
CA SER A 54 6.47 -11.16 -5.85
C SER A 54 7.94 -11.44 -5.50
N ASN A 55 8.46 -12.64 -5.83
CA ASN A 55 9.86 -13.00 -5.63
C ASN A 55 10.84 -12.13 -6.41
N ALA A 56 10.41 -11.49 -7.51
CA ALA A 56 11.27 -10.59 -8.29
C ALA A 56 11.76 -9.38 -7.46
N VAL A 57 11.01 -8.98 -6.43
CA VAL A 57 11.33 -7.86 -5.53
C VAL A 57 11.63 -8.32 -4.10
N ALA A 58 12.13 -9.54 -3.94
CA ALA A 58 12.54 -10.07 -2.65
C ALA A 58 13.63 -9.21 -1.96
N PHE A 59 13.80 -9.41 -0.65
CA PHE A 59 14.88 -8.75 0.08
C PHE A 59 16.24 -9.11 -0.52
N GLY A 60 17.09 -8.11 -0.72
CA GLY A 60 18.41 -8.29 -1.34
C GLY A 60 18.41 -8.30 -2.87
N THR A 61 17.26 -8.06 -3.53
CA THR A 61 17.24 -7.86 -5.00
C THR A 61 18.17 -6.71 -5.39
N ARG A 62 19.17 -7.01 -6.22
CA ARG A 62 20.15 -6.04 -6.73
C ARG A 62 19.62 -5.23 -7.90
N ASN A 63 19.00 -5.90 -8.87
CA ASN A 63 18.52 -5.31 -10.11
C ASN A 63 17.18 -5.92 -10.50
N VAL A 64 16.17 -5.09 -10.80
CA VAL A 64 14.89 -5.50 -11.40
C VAL A 64 14.20 -4.30 -12.04
N THR A 65 13.62 -4.48 -13.23
CA THR A 65 12.64 -3.52 -13.80
C THR A 65 11.25 -4.11 -13.59
N VAL A 66 10.36 -3.37 -12.95
CA VAL A 66 9.02 -3.87 -12.58
C VAL A 66 8.07 -3.76 -13.76
N ASP A 67 7.45 -4.87 -14.15
CA ASP A 67 6.33 -4.84 -15.09
C ASP A 67 5.07 -4.30 -14.39
N GLN A 68 4.76 -3.03 -14.64
CA GLN A 68 3.58 -2.34 -14.09
C GLN A 68 2.26 -2.93 -14.58
N LYS A 69 2.27 -3.62 -15.73
CA LYS A 69 1.08 -4.19 -16.38
C LYS A 69 0.91 -5.69 -16.08
N VAL A 70 1.66 -6.21 -15.12
CA VAL A 70 1.54 -7.60 -14.61
C VAL A 70 0.11 -7.96 -14.21
N LEU A 71 -0.64 -6.98 -13.70
CA LEU A 71 -2.09 -7.07 -13.48
C LEU A 71 -2.78 -5.85 -14.14
N PRO A 72 -3.25 -5.97 -15.40
CA PRO A 72 -3.82 -4.85 -16.12
C PRO A 72 -5.00 -4.18 -15.41
N LYS A 73 -5.87 -4.99 -14.77
CA LYS A 73 -7.02 -4.51 -13.99
C LYS A 73 -6.60 -3.67 -12.79
N ALA A 74 -5.53 -4.06 -12.11
CA ALA A 74 -4.99 -3.29 -10.98
C ALA A 74 -4.30 -2.01 -11.47
N TRP A 75 -3.55 -2.08 -12.58
CA TRP A 75 -2.88 -0.92 -13.16
C TRP A 75 -3.86 0.18 -13.56
N GLN A 76 -4.98 -0.18 -14.20
CA GLN A 76 -6.04 0.77 -14.57
C GLN A 76 -6.63 1.53 -13.37
N GLN A 77 -6.55 0.98 -12.16
CA GLN A 77 -7.03 1.65 -10.94
C GLN A 77 -5.99 2.58 -10.31
N VAL A 78 -4.74 2.56 -10.80
CA VAL A 78 -3.60 3.28 -10.25
C VAL A 78 -3.14 4.37 -11.22
N GLU A 79 -3.03 4.04 -12.50
CA GLU A 79 -2.61 4.96 -13.57
C GLU A 79 -3.53 6.20 -13.65
N GLY A 80 -2.91 7.37 -13.77
CA GLY A 80 -3.55 8.68 -13.80
C GLY A 80 -3.97 9.23 -12.44
N LYS A 81 -3.76 8.51 -11.33
CA LYS A 81 -4.24 8.92 -9.99
C LYS A 81 -3.16 9.58 -9.12
N GLY A 82 -1.97 9.85 -9.66
CA GLY A 82 -0.87 10.47 -8.92
C GLY A 82 -0.37 9.57 -7.79
N ARG A 83 -0.23 8.26 -8.08
CA ARG A 83 0.25 7.27 -7.11
C ARG A 83 1.73 7.00 -7.33
N LEU A 84 2.47 6.83 -6.25
CA LEU A 84 3.89 6.47 -6.31
C LEU A 84 4.03 4.95 -6.45
N VAL A 85 4.76 4.50 -7.46
CA VAL A 85 5.03 3.07 -7.71
C VAL A 85 6.54 2.81 -7.80
N LEU A 86 6.95 1.58 -7.48
CA LEU A 86 8.32 1.13 -7.72
C LEU A 86 8.48 0.86 -9.22
N LYS A 87 9.41 1.58 -9.86
CA LYS A 87 9.72 1.44 -11.29
C LYS A 87 10.84 0.42 -11.48
N GLU A 88 11.93 0.59 -10.76
CA GLU A 88 13.08 -0.31 -10.84
C GLU A 88 13.91 -0.32 -9.55
N ILE A 89 14.71 -1.37 -9.41
CA ILE A 89 15.86 -1.42 -8.51
C ILE A 89 17.10 -1.53 -9.39
N LYS A 90 18.07 -0.66 -9.17
CA LYS A 90 19.32 -0.59 -9.94
C LYS A 90 20.49 -0.49 -8.98
N GLU A 91 21.31 -1.53 -8.92
CA GLU A 91 22.42 -1.64 -7.96
C GLU A 91 21.96 -1.33 -6.52
N PHE A 92 20.85 -1.95 -6.11
CA PHE A 92 20.15 -1.76 -4.84
C PHE A 92 19.46 -0.38 -4.64
N HIS A 93 19.69 0.60 -5.51
CA HIS A 93 18.99 1.87 -5.50
C HIS A 93 17.56 1.69 -6.04
N ARG A 94 16.55 2.17 -5.31
CA ARG A 94 15.14 2.06 -5.69
C ARG A 94 14.71 3.33 -6.41
N GLU A 95 14.22 3.17 -7.64
CA GLU A 95 13.67 4.26 -8.43
C GLU A 95 12.15 4.16 -8.46
N TYR A 96 11.50 5.29 -8.22
CA TYR A 96 10.05 5.40 -8.11
C TYR A 96 9.52 6.36 -9.15
N GLU A 97 8.27 6.18 -9.53
CA GLU A 97 7.58 7.00 -10.53
C GLU A 97 6.19 7.37 -10.04
N TRP A 98 5.76 8.58 -10.37
CA TRP A 98 4.38 9.02 -10.20
C TRP A 98 3.59 8.65 -11.44
N VAL A 99 2.52 7.89 -11.25
CA VAL A 99 1.62 7.45 -12.32
C VAL A 99 0.19 7.90 -12.11
#